data_AF-G9KFE7-F1
#
_entry.id   AF-G9KFE7-F1
#
_cell.length_a   1.000
_cell.length_b   1.000
_cell.length_c   1.000
_cell.angle_alpha   90.00
_cell.angle_beta   90.00
_cell.angle_gamma   90.00
#
_symmetry.space_group_name_H-M   'P 1'
#
loop_
_entity.id
_entity.type
_entity.pdbx_description
1 polymer ?
#
loop_
_entity_poly.entity_id
_entity_poly.type
_entity_poly.pdbx_seq_one_letter_code
_entity_poly.pdbx_strand_id
1 'polypeptide(L)'
;ENLPFKLEKSIDGYYRLVTHRTLDREQVSSYNITVTATDGGNPPLLTETHFTLQVADINDNPPTFSHISYFTYILENNPRGASIFSVT
;
A
#
# COMPACT_ATOMS: atom_id res chain seq x y z
N GLU A 1 13.78 -1.42 14.04
CA GLU A 1 12.94 -0.46 13.30
C GLU A 1 13.60 -0.15 11.97
N ASN A 2 12.95 -0.45 10.85
CA ASN A 2 13.49 -0.16 9.51
C ASN A 2 12.33 0.36 8.67
N LEU A 3 11.78 1.51 9.07
CA LEU A 3 10.72 2.18 8.33
C LEU A 3 11.28 2.63 6.96
N PRO A 4 10.49 2.57 5.88
CA PRO A 4 10.92 3.07 4.56
C PRO A 4 10.92 4.60 4.49
N PHE A 5 10.85 5.29 5.64
CA PHE A 5 10.80 6.74 5.75
C PHE A 5 12.01 7.25 6.51
N LYS A 6 12.44 8.46 6.16
CA LYS A 6 13.54 9.17 6.80
C LYS A 6 13.11 10.59 7.11
N LEU A 7 13.52 11.10 8.27
CA LEU A 7 13.33 12.51 8.60
C LEU A 7 14.53 13.30 8.07
N GLU A 8 14.26 14.33 7.28
CA GLU A 8 15.29 15.21 6.72
C GLU A 8 15.05 16.65 7.16
N LYS A 9 16.13 17.36 7.47
CA LYS A 9 16.07 18.77 7.83
C LYS A 9 15.79 19.59 6.57
N SER A 10 14.74 20.39 6.62
CA SER A 10 14.39 21.33 5.56
C SER A 10 15.02 22.71 5.81
N ILE A 11 15.03 23.53 4.77
CA ILE A 11 15.28 24.96 4.88
C ILE A 11 14.16 25.56 5.76
N ASP A 12 14.48 26.62 6.52
CA ASP A 12 13.58 27.35 7.43
C ASP A 12 13.24 26.67 8.78
N GLY A 13 14.03 25.68 9.21
CA GLY A 13 13.87 25.08 10.55
C GLY A 13 12.75 24.03 10.65
N TYR A 14 12.15 23.67 9.51
CA TYR A 14 11.19 22.57 9.43
C TYR A 14 11.89 21.21 9.23
N TYR A 15 11.19 20.14 9.57
CA TYR A 15 11.57 18.77 9.23
C TYR A 15 10.59 18.20 8.22
N ARG A 16 11.11 17.44 7.26
CA ARG A 16 10.32 16.76 6.24
C ARG A 16 10.47 15.27 6.41
N LEU A 17 9.35 14.56 6.46
CA LEU A 17 9.35 13.11 6.34
C LEU A 17 9.40 12.78 4.85
N VAL A 18 10.45 12.09 4.42
CA VAL A 18 10.65 11.68 3.04
C VAL A 18 10.68 10.15 2.93
N THR A 19 10.22 9.66 1.80
CA THR A 19 10.33 8.25 1.46
C THR A 19 11.78 7.91 1.12
N HIS A 20 12.35 6.93 1.81
CA HIS A 20 13.73 6.48 1.64
C HIS A 20 13.83 5.16 0.84
N ARG A 21 12.76 4.38 0.78
CA ARG A 21 12.68 3.13 0.00
C ARG A 21 11.37 3.07 -0.80
N THR A 22 11.30 2.19 -1.79
CA THR A 22 10.06 1.95 -2.53
C THR A 22 8.96 1.48 -1.58
N LEU A 23 7.75 1.97 -1.81
CA LEU A 23 6.54 1.54 -1.10
C LEU A 23 5.78 0.57 -1.99
N ASP A 24 5.30 -0.50 -1.38
CA ASP A 24 4.45 -1.51 -2.02
C ASP A 24 3.20 -1.66 -1.15
N ARG A 25 2.05 -1.29 -1.71
CA ARG A 25 0.79 -1.29 -0.95
C ARG A 25 0.32 -2.72 -0.67
N GLU A 26 0.55 -3.64 -1.60
CA GLU A 26 0.22 -5.05 -1.49
C GLU A 26 1.02 -5.70 -0.36
N GLN A 27 2.22 -5.18 -0.07
CA GLN A 27 3.00 -5.57 1.10
C GLN A 27 2.54 -4.86 2.39
N VAL A 28 2.44 -3.52 2.37
CA VAL A 28 2.05 -2.72 3.53
C VAL A 28 1.23 -1.50 3.09
N SER A 29 -0.05 -1.46 3.50
CA SER A 29 -0.99 -0.42 3.08
C SER A 29 -1.01 0.83 3.97
N SER A 30 -0.55 0.74 5.22
CA SER A 30 -0.50 1.88 6.13
C SER A 30 0.59 1.77 7.18
N TYR A 31 1.05 2.94 7.64
CA TYR A 31 2.07 3.08 8.66
C TYR A 31 1.59 4.04 9.75
N ASN A 32 1.75 3.65 11.02
CA ASN A 32 1.60 4.56 12.15
C ASN A 32 2.96 5.14 12.50
N ILE A 33 3.11 6.44 12.28
CA ILE A 33 4.38 7.14 12.48
C ILE A 33 4.27 8.01 13.72
N THR A 34 5.21 7.80 14.65
CA THR A 34 5.40 8.63 15.83
C THR A 34 6.63 9.49 15.62
N VAL A 35 6.48 10.81 15.75
CA VAL A 35 7.59 11.75 15.75
C VAL A 35 7.75 12.30 17.17
N THR A 36 8.95 12.12 17.71
CA THR A 36 9.33 12.58 19.05
C THR A 36 10.29 13.76 18.93
N ALA A 37 9.97 14.85 19.62
CA ALA A 37 10.84 16.00 19.78
C ALA A 37 11.31 16.06 21.24
N THR A 38 12.63 16.15 21.44
CA THR A 38 13.26 16.19 22.77
C THR A 38 14.05 17.48 22.91
N ASP A 39 13.94 18.15 24.05
CA ASP A 39 14.74 19.33 24.36
C ASP A 39 16.14 18.98 24.89
N GLY A 40 17.00 19.99 25.02
CA GLY A 40 18.35 19.86 25.57
C GLY A 40 18.42 20.06 27.09
N GLY A 41 17.30 19.99 27.80
CA GLY A 41 17.21 20.24 29.24
C GLY A 41 17.84 19.13 30.10
N ASN A 42 17.97 19.39 31.39
CA ASN A 42 18.34 18.39 32.40
C ASN A 42 17.39 18.52 33.60
N PRO A 43 16.37 17.64 33.74
CA PRO A 43 16.04 16.51 32.86
C PRO A 43 15.46 16.96 31.51
N PRO A 44 15.60 16.16 30.43
CA PRO A 44 15.02 16.48 29.13
C PRO A 44 13.51 16.29 29.15
N LEU A 45 12.79 17.19 28.49
CA LEU A 45 11.37 17.01 28.18
C LEU A 45 11.21 16.54 26.74
N LEU A 46 10.18 15.72 26.52
CA LEU A 46 9.83 15.23 25.19
C LEU A 46 8.36 15.51 24.88
N THR A 47 8.06 15.62 23.59
CA THR A 47 6.71 15.70 23.03
C THR A 47 6.61 14.76 21.86
N GLU A 48 5.47 14.12 21.70
CA GLU A 48 5.21 13.17 20.63
C GLU A 48 4.01 13.61 19.79
N THR A 49 4.06 13.28 18.51
CA THR A 49 2.94 13.45 17.60
C THR A 49 2.80 12.20 16.75
N HIS A 50 1.56 11.73 16.61
CA HIS A 50 1.24 10.52 15.86
C HIS A 50 0.45 10.87 14.60
N PHE A 51 0.81 10.26 13.48
CA PHE A 51 0.02 10.35 12.26
C PHE A 51 0.01 9.01 11.51
N THR A 52 -1.11 8.74 10.87
CA THR A 52 -1.31 7.55 10.04
C THR A 52 -1.03 7.93 8.59
N LEU A 53 -0.03 7.28 7.99
CA LEU A 53 0.31 7.42 6.59
C LEU A 53 -0.31 6.26 5.82
N GLN A 54 -1.16 6.57 4.85
CA GLN A 54 -1.78 5.59 3.96
C GLN A 54 -1.05 5.56 2.62
N VAL A 55 -0.70 4.36 2.15
CA VAL A 55 -0.10 4.17 0.82
C VAL A 55 -1.23 4.13 -0.20
N ALA A 56 -1.17 5.02 -1.18
CA ALA A 56 -2.17 5.06 -2.25
C ALA A 56 -2.04 3.83 -3.15
N ASP A 57 -3.18 3.29 -3.56
CA ASP A 57 -3.26 2.17 -4.49
C ASP A 57 -2.95 2.61 -5.92
N ILE A 58 -2.18 1.78 -6.63
CA ILE A 58 -1.89 1.94 -8.05
C ILE A 58 -2.23 0.64 -8.76
N ASN A 59 -2.72 0.73 -9.99
CA ASN A 59 -3.06 -0.45 -10.76
C ASN A 59 -1.81 -1.07 -11.42
N ASP A 60 -0.94 -1.68 -10.62
CA ASP A 60 0.30 -2.35 -11.04
C ASP A 60 0.19 -3.88 -11.03
N ASN A 61 -0.91 -4.43 -10.51
CA ASN A 61 -1.20 -5.85 -10.47
C ASN A 61 -2.18 -6.23 -11.60
N PRO A 62 -1.72 -6.87 -12.69
CA PRO A 62 -2.60 -7.26 -13.79
C PRO A 62 -3.58 -8.36 -13.36
N PRO A 63 -4.81 -8.39 -13.90
CA PRO A 63 -5.75 -9.44 -13.59
C PRO A 63 -5.21 -10.80 -14.06
N THR A 64 -5.37 -11.81 -13.22
CA THR A 64 -4.96 -13.19 -13.52
C THR A 64 -6.16 -14.10 -13.53
N PHE A 65 -6.30 -14.89 -14.60
CA PHE A 65 -7.30 -15.95 -14.64
C PHE A 65 -7.00 -17.06 -13.63
N SER A 66 -8.06 -17.63 -13.06
CA SER A 66 -7.95 -18.74 -12.12
C SER A 66 -7.28 -19.99 -12.73
N HIS A 67 -7.41 -20.19 -14.04
CA HIS A 67 -6.83 -21.32 -14.78
C HIS A 67 -6.12 -20.85 -16.05
N ILE A 68 -5.06 -21.56 -16.44
CA ILE A 68 -4.32 -21.32 -17.69
C ILE A 68 -5.18 -21.65 -18.93
N SER A 69 -6.11 -22.60 -18.77
CA SER A 69 -7.02 -23.05 -19.84
C SER A 69 -8.37 -23.46 -19.26
N TYR A 70 -9.44 -23.16 -19.98
CA TYR A 70 -10.81 -23.54 -19.63
C TYR A 70 -11.41 -24.42 -20.72
N PHE A 71 -11.95 -25.57 -20.33
CA PHE A 71 -12.62 -26.52 -21.24
C PHE A 71 -14.05 -26.75 -20.79
N THR A 72 -14.98 -26.78 -21.73
CA THR A 72 -16.39 -27.06 -21.47
C THR A 72 -16.98 -27.93 -22.58
N TYR A 73 -17.99 -28.74 -22.22
CA TYR A 73 -18.72 -29.59 -23.16
C TYR A 73 -20.10 -28.99 -23.39
N ILE A 74 -20.53 -28.95 -24.65
CA ILE A 74 -21.73 -28.23 -25.07
C ILE A 74 -22.65 -29.19 -25.81
N LEU A 75 -23.95 -29.16 -25.48
CA LEU A 75 -24.97 -29.91 -26.20
C LEU A 75 -25.32 -29.23 -27.54
N GLU A 76 -25.62 -30.01 -28.57
CA GLU A 76 -25.85 -29.48 -29.92
C GLU A 76 -27.11 -28.60 -30.05
N ASN A 77 -28.15 -28.86 -29.25
CA ASN A 77 -29.47 -28.24 -29.40
C ASN A 77 -29.73 -27.10 -28.39
N ASN A 78 -28.73 -26.23 -28.17
CA ASN A 78 -28.88 -25.09 -27.26
C ASN A 78 -29.77 -23.98 -27.83
N PRO A 79 -30.63 -23.35 -27.02
CA PRO A 79 -31.44 -22.22 -27.44
C PRO A 79 -30.56 -20.99 -27.73
N ARG A 80 -31.05 -20.10 -28.60
CA ARG A 80 -30.34 -18.86 -28.94
C ARG A 80 -30.16 -17.99 -27.70
N GLY A 81 -28.94 -17.52 -27.47
CA GLY A 81 -28.58 -16.68 -26.32
C GLY A 81 -28.27 -17.46 -25.04
N ALA A 82 -28.16 -18.79 -25.08
CA ALA A 82 -27.73 -19.57 -23.92
C ALA A 82 -26.31 -19.17 -23.46
N SER A 83 -26.15 -18.86 -22.17
CA SER A 83 -24.84 -18.69 -21.55
C SER A 83 -24.20 -20.07 -21.37
N ILE A 84 -22.98 -20.24 -21.88
CA ILE A 84 -22.31 -21.54 -21.95
C ILE A 84 -21.31 -21.71 -20.80
N PHE A 85 -20.50 -20.67 -20.57
CA PHE A 85 -19.43 -20.71 -19.59
C PHE A 85 -19.06 -19.30 -19.17
N SER A 86 -18.74 -19.12 -17.89
CA SER A 86 -18.23 -17.86 -17.32
C SER A 86 -16.86 -18.12 -16.73
N VAL A 87 -15.92 -17.25 -17.05
CA VAL A 87 -14.58 -17.24 -16.45
C VAL A 87 -14.50 -16.13 -15.40
N THR A 88 -13.71 -16.39 -14.37
CA THR A 88 -13.35 -15.43 -13.32
C THR A 88 -11.83 -15.38 -13.21
#